data_AF-A0A938Q323-F1
#
_entry.id   AF-A0A938Q323-F1
#
_cell.length_a   1.000
_cell.length_b   1.000
_cell.length_c   1.000
_cell.angle_alpha   90.00
_cell.angle_beta   90.00
_cell.angle_gamma   90.00
#
_symmetry.space_group_name_H-M   'P 1'
#
loop_
_entity.id
_entity.type
_entity.pdbx_description
1 polymer ?
#
loop_
_entity_poly.entity_id
_entity_poly.type
_entity_poly.pdbx_seq_one_letter_code
_entity_poly.pdbx_strand_id
1 'polypeptide(L)'
;MKETLVAARWQDLATRLGIVKPLVAFRWLESRYQERARRYHTPHHINECIGILDRAKHGDAANPLVEFALWFHDAIYSTLSNKNEERSAEAAT
;
A
#
# COMPACT_ATOMS: atom_id res chain seq x y z
N MET A 1 -10.07 -18.49 -2.65
CA MET A 1 -8.84 -17.85 -3.19
C MET A 1 -8.24 -16.99 -2.08
N LYS A 2 -6.92 -16.87 -1.99
CA LYS A 2 -6.31 -15.85 -1.14
C LYS A 2 -6.51 -14.49 -1.81
N GLU A 3 -6.88 -13.49 -1.03
CA GLU A 3 -7.05 -12.12 -1.52
C GLU A 3 -5.71 -11.52 -1.95
N THR A 4 -5.72 -10.69 -3.00
CA THR A 4 -4.52 -10.08 -3.59
C THR A 4 -4.71 -8.58 -3.72
N LEU A 5 -3.59 -7.88 -3.88
CA LEU A 5 -3.61 -6.46 -4.20
C LEU A 5 -4.12 -6.25 -5.63
N VAL A 6 -4.68 -5.07 -5.90
CA VAL A 6 -5.24 -4.73 -7.21
C VAL A 6 -4.17 -4.06 -8.09
N ALA A 7 -3.50 -4.86 -8.94
CA ALA A 7 -2.42 -4.39 -9.81
C ALA A 7 -2.82 -3.21 -10.72
N ALA A 8 -4.04 -3.26 -11.27
CA ALA A 8 -4.56 -2.18 -12.12
C ALA A 8 -4.68 -0.85 -11.37
N ARG A 9 -5.07 -0.87 -10.09
CA ARG A 9 -5.19 0.34 -9.26
C ARG A 9 -3.83 0.94 -8.96
N TRP A 10 -2.86 0.11 -8.59
CA TRP A 10 -1.48 0.56 -8.42
C TRP A 10 -0.89 1.14 -9.72
N GLN A 11 -1.17 0.51 -10.87
CA GLN A 11 -0.67 0.97 -12.16
C GLN A 11 -1.26 2.34 -12.56
N ASP A 12 -2.54 2.59 -12.26
CA ASP A 12 -3.17 3.91 -12.45
C ASP A 12 -2.49 4.97 -11.58
N LEU A 13 -2.37 4.71 -10.28
CA LEU A 13 -1.72 5.60 -9.32
C LEU A 13 -0.28 5.92 -9.74
N ALA A 14 0.48 4.88 -10.10
CA ALA A 14 1.86 5.03 -10.54
C ALA A 14 2.00 5.88 -11.80
N THR A 15 1.06 5.76 -12.75
CA THR A 15 1.00 6.61 -13.94
C THR A 15 0.77 8.07 -13.54
N ARG A 16 -0.20 8.33 -12.66
CA ARG A 16 -0.53 9.68 -12.16
C ARG A 16 0.62 10.35 -11.40
N LEU A 17 1.45 9.56 -10.71
CA LEU A 17 2.59 10.01 -9.93
C LEU A 17 3.93 9.99 -10.69
N GLY A 18 3.96 9.49 -11.93
CA GLY A 18 5.20 9.37 -12.71
C GLY A 18 6.20 8.36 -12.16
N ILE A 19 5.74 7.33 -11.43
CA ILE A 19 6.61 6.31 -10.82
C ILE A 19 7.25 5.45 -11.91
N VAL A 20 8.58 5.38 -11.87
CA VAL A 20 9.37 4.54 -12.77
C VAL A 20 9.40 3.10 -12.25
N LYS A 21 9.24 2.12 -13.15
CA LYS A 21 9.18 0.66 -12.83
C LYS A 21 8.07 0.28 -11.84
N PRO A 22 6.80 0.62 -12.10
CA PRO A 22 5.68 0.35 -11.19
C PRO A 22 5.51 -1.13 -10.84
N LEU A 23 5.80 -2.04 -11.77
CA LEU A 23 5.71 -3.49 -11.54
C LEU A 23 6.71 -4.02 -10.52
N VAL A 24 7.87 -3.37 -10.35
CA VAL A 24 8.87 -3.78 -9.36
C VAL A 24 8.37 -3.45 -7.96
N ALA A 25 7.91 -2.20 -7.75
CA ALA A 25 7.30 -1.77 -6.50
C ALA A 25 6.06 -2.61 -6.16
N PHE A 26 5.20 -2.88 -7.14
CA PHE A 26 4.00 -3.70 -6.93
C PHE A 26 4.32 -5.11 -6.43
N ARG A 27 5.24 -5.81 -7.10
CA ARG A 27 5.65 -7.17 -6.67
C ARG A 27 6.29 -7.17 -5.30
N TRP A 28 7.03 -6.12 -4.96
CA TRP A 28 7.57 -5.96 -3.61
C TRP A 28 6.42 -5.84 -2.61
N LEU A 29 5.46 -4.93 -2.81
CA LEU A 29 4.28 -4.78 -1.95
C LEU A 29 3.51 -6.10 -1.79
N GLU A 30 3.20 -6.79 -2.89
CA GLU A 30 2.54 -8.10 -2.84
C GLU A 30 3.29 -9.09 -1.95
N SER A 31 4.62 -9.17 -2.10
CA SER A 31 5.43 -10.07 -1.29
C SER A 31 5.38 -9.74 0.21
N ARG A 32 5.29 -8.45 0.57
CA ARG A 32 5.19 -8.01 1.97
C ARG A 32 3.83 -8.37 2.57
N TYR A 33 2.75 -8.02 1.90
CA TYR A 33 1.40 -8.23 2.43
C TYR A 33 0.97 -9.71 2.42
N GLN A 34 1.61 -10.55 1.60
CA GLN A 34 1.37 -12.00 1.56
C GLN A 34 2.24 -12.80 2.56
N GLU A 35 3.06 -12.14 3.39
CA GLU A 35 3.85 -12.80 4.43
C GLU A 35 2.95 -13.63 5.37
N ARG A 36 3.24 -14.92 5.52
CA ARG A 36 2.40 -15.89 6.26
C ARG A 36 2.14 -15.50 7.72
N ALA A 37 3.02 -14.72 8.34
CA ALA A 37 2.89 -14.28 9.73
C ALA A 37 1.87 -13.14 9.92
N ARG A 38 1.38 -12.52 8.85
CA ARG A 38 0.46 -11.38 8.92
C ARG A 38 -0.99 -11.85 9.02
N ARG A 39 -1.66 -11.46 10.11
CA ARG A 39 -3.08 -11.75 10.31
C ARG A 39 -4.00 -10.60 9.92
N TYR A 40 -3.58 -9.35 10.17
CA TYR A 40 -4.41 -8.15 9.94
C TYR A 40 -3.87 -7.30 8.79
N HIS A 41 -2.56 -7.03 8.77
CA HIS A 41 -1.88 -6.24 7.73
C HIS A 41 -1.68 -7.04 6.43
N THR A 42 -2.78 -7.36 5.76
CA THR A 42 -2.84 -8.26 4.59
C THR A 42 -3.34 -7.50 3.36
N PRO A 43 -3.42 -8.11 2.16
CA PRO A 43 -4.00 -7.44 1.00
C PRO A 43 -5.45 -6.98 1.22
N HIS A 44 -6.20 -7.68 2.07
CA HIS A 44 -7.55 -7.29 2.48
C HIS A 44 -7.57 -5.89 3.10
N HIS A 45 -6.70 -5.64 4.09
CA HIS A 45 -6.59 -4.36 4.78
C HIS A 45 -6.29 -3.21 3.82
N ILE A 46 -5.36 -3.40 2.88
CA ILE A 46 -5.04 -2.39 1.86
C ILE A 46 -6.23 -2.10 0.95
N ASN A 47 -6.94 -3.14 0.50
CA ASN A 47 -8.14 -2.97 -0.31
C ASN A 47 -9.25 -2.23 0.46
N GLU A 48 -9.43 -2.52 1.76
CA GLU A 48 -10.37 -1.81 2.63
C GLU A 48 -9.99 -0.33 2.79
N CYS A 49 -8.71 -0.03 3.06
CA CYS A 49 -8.21 1.35 3.16
C CYS A 49 -8.44 2.14 1.88
N ILE A 50 -8.11 1.57 0.71
CA ILE A 50 -8.36 2.21 -0.59
C ILE A 50 -9.86 2.37 -0.84
N GLY A 51 -10.67 1.39 -0.47
CA GLY A 51 -12.13 1.49 -0.57
C GLY A 51 -12.74 2.58 0.33
N ILE A 52 -12.12 2.87 1.49
CA ILE A 52 -12.47 4.02 2.34
C ILE A 52 -12.05 5.31 1.64
N LEU A 53 -10.84 5.38 1.09
CA LEU A 53 -10.34 6.55 0.36
C LEU A 53 -11.26 6.91 -0.82
N ASP A 54 -11.71 5.94 -1.61
CA ASP A 54 -12.62 6.16 -2.74
C ASP A 54 -13.97 6.78 -2.30
N ARG A 55 -14.39 6.57 -1.05
CA ARG A 55 -15.60 7.17 -0.47
C ARG A 55 -15.35 8.57 0.13
N ALA A 56 -14.10 8.90 0.45
CA ALA A 56 -13.73 10.20 0.98
C ALA A 56 -13.64 11.23 -0.17
N LYS A 57 -14.70 12.01 -0.36
CA LYS A 57 -14.82 12.95 -1.50
C LYS A 57 -14.30 14.38 -1.23
N HIS A 58 -13.62 14.63 -0.11
CA HIS A 58 -13.26 15.98 0.33
C HIS A 58 -11.84 16.07 0.90
N GLY A 59 -11.21 17.23 0.76
CA GLY A 59 -9.91 17.55 1.34
C GLY A 59 -8.75 16.78 0.71
N ASP A 60 -7.80 16.36 1.56
CA ASP A 60 -6.57 15.66 1.15
C ASP A 60 -6.82 14.30 0.48
N ALA A 61 -8.02 13.74 0.57
CA ALA A 61 -8.39 12.50 -0.11
C ALA A 61 -8.27 12.57 -1.64
N ALA A 62 -8.31 13.78 -2.22
CA ALA A 62 -8.06 13.98 -3.65
C ALA A 62 -6.56 13.92 -4.03
N ASN A 63 -5.66 14.03 -3.06
CA ASN A 63 -4.22 14.01 -3.29
C ASN A 63 -3.74 12.56 -3.54
N PRO A 64 -3.19 12.23 -4.72
CA PRO A 64 -2.70 10.88 -5.02
C PRO A 64 -1.60 10.41 -4.06
N LEU A 65 -0.90 11.32 -3.38
CA LEU A 65 0.09 10.95 -2.37
C LEU A 65 -0.54 10.29 -1.13
N VAL A 66 -1.81 10.56 -0.83
CA VAL A 66 -2.52 9.87 0.26
C VAL A 66 -2.74 8.41 -0.10
N GLU A 67 -3.17 8.12 -1.33
CA GLU A 67 -3.28 6.74 -1.80
C GLU A 67 -1.91 6.05 -1.77
N PHE A 68 -0.87 6.72 -2.28
CA PHE A 68 0.49 6.20 -2.25
C PHE A 68 0.96 5.86 -0.84
N ALA A 69 0.70 6.75 0.13
CA ALA A 69 1.02 6.49 1.53
C ALA A 69 0.28 5.25 2.06
N LEU A 70 -1.00 5.06 1.72
CA LEU A 70 -1.76 3.88 2.13
C LEU A 70 -1.16 2.57 1.60
N TRP A 71 -0.65 2.55 0.37
CA TRP A 71 0.01 1.36 -0.18
C TRP A 71 1.22 0.93 0.65
N PHE A 72 1.95 1.90 1.25
CA PHE A 72 3.19 1.62 1.98
C PHE A 72 3.05 1.61 3.50
N HIS A 73 2.03 2.25 4.10
CA HIS A 73 2.02 2.62 5.53
C HIS A 73 2.40 1.51 6.53
N ASP A 74 2.09 0.24 6.22
CA ASP A 74 2.39 -0.94 7.02
C ASP A 74 3.08 -2.07 6.20
N ALA A 75 3.73 -1.72 5.09
CA ALA A 75 4.45 -2.66 4.23
C ALA A 75 5.62 -3.34 4.97
N ILE A 76 6.21 -2.69 5.97
CA ILE A 76 7.13 -3.33 6.92
C ILE A 76 6.37 -3.65 8.19
N TYR A 77 6.36 -4.92 8.59
CA TYR A 77 5.66 -5.38 9.79
C TYR A 77 6.55 -6.29 10.63
N SER A 78 6.74 -5.90 11.88
CA SER A 78 7.35 -6.74 12.92
C SER A 78 6.68 -6.43 14.25
N THR A 79 6.17 -7.46 14.92
CA THR A 79 5.46 -7.32 16.20
C THR A 79 6.35 -6.83 17.35
N LEU A 80 7.67 -6.88 17.18
CA LEU A 80 8.66 -6.48 18.18
C LEU A 80 9.28 -5.10 17.90
N SER A 81 8.78 -4.38 16.89
CA SER A 81 9.37 -3.13 16.42
C SER A 81 8.34 -2.00 16.42
N ASN A 82 8.72 -0.87 17.02
CA ASN A 82 8.00 0.39 16.94
C ASN A 82 8.45 1.26 15.75
N LYS A 83 9.34 0.75 14.90
CA LYS A 83 9.92 1.45 13.74
C LYS A 83 9.27 1.05 12.41
N ASN A 84 8.14 0.34 12.47
CA ASN A 84 7.52 -0.24 11.29
C ASN A 84 7.04 0.83 10.31
N GLU A 85 6.37 1.89 10.80
CA GLU A 85 5.87 2.98 9.96
C GLU A 85 7.03 3.79 9.35
N GLU A 86 8.05 4.13 10.16
CA GLU A 86 9.25 4.83 9.69
C GLU A 86 9.96 4.04 8.58
N ARG A 87 10.21 2.75 8.80
CA ARG A 87 10.83 1.86 7.79
C ARG A 87 9.95 1.64 6.56
N SER A 88 8.64 1.71 6.74
CA SER A 88 7.69 1.63 5.63
C SER A 88 7.73 2.88 4.76
N ALA A 89 7.87 4.05 5.37
CA ALA A 89 8.09 5.31 4.68
C ALA A 89 9.47 5.34 3.98
N GLU A 90 10.53 4.85 4.63
CA GLU A 90 11.86 4.70 4.01
C GLU A 90 11.83 3.76 2.80
N ALA A 91 11.02 2.70 2.83
CA ALA A 91 10.88 1.80 1.70
C ALA A 91 10.12 2.40 0.51
N ALA A 92 9.51 3.58 0.68
CA ALA A 92 8.73 4.28 -0.35
C ALA A 92 9.53 5.34 -1.14
N THR A 93 10.85 5.45 -0.91
CA THR A 93 11.77 6.37 -1.61
C THR A 93 12.49 5.68 -2.77
#